data_AF-A0AB34IL08-F1
#
_entry.id   AF-A0AB34IL08-F1
#
_cell.length_a   1.000
_cell.length_b   1.000
_cell.length_c   1.000
_cell.angle_alpha   90.00
_cell.angle_beta   90.00
_cell.angle_gamma   90.00
#
_symmetry.space_group_name_H-M   'P 1'
#
loop_
_entity.id
_entity.type
_entity.pdbx_description
1 polymer ?
#
loop_
_entity_poly.entity_id
_entity_poly.type
_entity_poly.pdbx_seq_one_letter_code
_entity_poly.pdbx_strand_id
1 'polypeptide(L)'
;MRSHLLLALAALRLADGCARLGWATSPGASHAPIPLRCPSGHPPRSPPAQMSSSREVPLGQAAVRSLYSEQKARAEEKGARAARYRQLMDALMWPFFVLQDHVGWTPRLQPHDIGVISLERELTADALARLLRHEACAVHVRGFCSPRVCERIEATLSQSAAFNPWEINRKGSSGVRSEVDKVGVVSGEALDSFDSFAEYLDAAKALDELLPGELNPFEQLRKTLDAVHPQGCRVNQIVRGRPMPQGTFRRMFSSAGLVHADTGSLLSASAGEFSANVYIKTPRGKGALNVYPAQQYSLAELPAIYALSRAQEGAYSSNAQEYLRKALPLKRSIDIEDGDLILINTGRFHEVEAYSEGYRLSGQCWISYVKDRPLYIWV
;
A
#
# COMPACT_ATOMS: atom_id res chain seq x y z
N MET A 1 -31.82 18.61 11.99
CA MET A 1 -30.58 18.95 11.26
C MET A 1 -29.37 19.24 12.16
N ARG A 2 -29.44 20.11 13.19
CA ARG A 2 -28.27 20.44 14.04
C ARG A 2 -27.71 19.26 14.86
N SER A 3 -28.55 18.32 15.30
CA SER A 3 -28.15 17.11 16.03
C SER A 3 -27.37 16.11 15.18
N HIS A 4 -27.76 15.91 13.92
CA HIS A 4 -27.03 15.05 12.97
C HIS A 4 -25.67 15.65 12.57
N LEU A 5 -25.55 16.98 12.51
CA LEU A 5 -24.29 17.67 12.23
C LEU A 5 -23.27 17.48 13.38
N LEU A 6 -23.72 17.51 14.64
CA LEU A 6 -22.88 17.28 15.81
C LEU A 6 -22.41 15.81 15.92
N LEU A 7 -23.29 14.85 15.59
CA LEU A 7 -22.93 13.43 15.50
C LEU A 7 -21.94 13.15 14.35
N ALA A 8 -22.13 13.79 13.19
CA ALA A 8 -21.17 13.72 12.09
C ALA A 8 -19.81 14.31 12.49
N LEU A 9 -19.77 15.48 13.14
CA LEU A 9 -18.53 16.09 13.64
C LEU A 9 -17.83 15.25 14.72
N ALA A 10 -18.56 14.53 15.57
CA ALA A 10 -18.00 13.61 16.56
C ALA A 10 -17.43 12.34 15.90
N ALA A 11 -18.13 11.76 14.92
CA ALA A 11 -17.62 10.65 14.10
C ALA A 11 -16.38 11.04 13.30
N LEU A 12 -16.32 12.30 12.83
CA LEU A 12 -15.17 12.86 12.12
C LEU A 12 -13.94 13.04 13.01
N ARG A 13 -14.09 13.47 14.27
CA ARG A 13 -12.96 13.50 15.23
C ARG A 13 -12.42 12.11 15.54
N LEU A 14 -13.26 11.07 15.49
CA LEU A 14 -12.85 9.68 15.62
C LEU A 14 -12.14 9.16 14.36
N ALA A 15 -12.61 9.55 13.17
CA ALA A 15 -11.98 9.20 11.89
C ALA A 15 -10.60 9.86 11.72
N ASP A 16 -10.45 11.13 12.12
CA ASP A 16 -9.19 11.86 12.11
C ASP A 16 -8.18 11.27 13.14
N GLY A 17 -8.69 10.74 14.25
CA GLY A 17 -7.93 9.93 15.20
C GLY A 17 -7.46 8.60 14.61
N CYS A 18 -8.27 7.95 13.76
CA CYS A 18 -7.91 6.69 13.11
C CYS A 18 -6.89 6.87 11.98
N ALA A 19 -6.96 7.97 11.22
CA ALA A 19 -6.00 8.30 10.17
C ALA A 19 -4.59 8.64 10.73
N ARG A 20 -4.53 9.20 11.95
CA ARG A 20 -3.26 9.51 12.64
C ARG A 20 -2.58 8.30 13.31
N LEU A 21 -3.23 7.14 13.34
CA LEU A 21 -2.74 5.94 14.05
C LEU A 21 -2.15 4.88 13.11
N GLY A 22 -1.89 5.21 11.84
CA GLY A 22 -0.94 4.48 11.01
C GLY A 22 0.45 4.57 11.65
N TRP A 23 0.80 3.56 12.46
CA TRP A 23 2.09 3.40 13.14
C TRP A 23 2.58 4.64 13.89
N ALA A 24 1.84 5.05 14.93
CA ALA A 24 2.40 5.88 15.98
C ALA A 24 3.14 5.00 17.00
N THR A 25 4.48 4.99 16.94
CA THR A 25 5.31 4.60 18.08
C THR A 25 4.93 5.47 19.28
N SER A 26 4.81 4.87 20.46
CA SER A 26 4.44 5.50 21.73
C SER A 26 5.14 6.87 21.98
N PRO A 27 4.46 7.85 22.59
CA PRO A 27 5.05 9.14 22.91
C PRO A 27 5.85 9.07 24.22
N GLY A 28 7.05 9.67 24.22
CA GLY A 28 7.87 9.84 25.41
C GLY A 28 8.68 11.14 25.37
N ALA A 29 8.59 11.88 26.48
CA ALA A 29 9.35 13.07 26.90
C ALA A 29 8.93 14.45 26.35
N SER A 30 8.42 15.27 27.27
CA SER A 30 8.16 16.70 27.12
C SER A 30 9.45 17.51 27.22
N HIS A 31 9.67 18.47 26.34
CA HIS A 31 10.60 19.57 26.59
C HIS A 31 9.96 20.92 26.23
N ALA A 32 10.12 21.86 27.16
CA ALA A 32 9.65 23.24 27.09
C ALA A 32 10.38 24.06 26.02
N PRO A 33 9.81 25.18 25.53
CA PRO A 33 10.32 25.90 24.37
C PRO A 33 11.53 26.78 24.71
N ILE A 34 12.56 26.74 23.85
CA ILE A 34 13.69 27.67 23.83
C ILE A 34 13.50 28.59 22.60
N PRO A 35 13.79 29.90 22.67
CA PRO A 35 13.45 30.85 21.61
C PRO A 35 14.38 30.72 20.40
N LEU A 36 13.80 30.88 19.21
CA LEU A 36 14.47 30.91 17.92
C LEU A 36 15.27 32.22 17.74
N ARG A 37 16.58 32.10 17.52
CA ARG A 37 17.37 33.04 16.73
C ARG A 37 17.94 32.31 15.53
N CYS A 38 17.60 32.75 14.32
CA CYS A 38 18.27 32.34 13.09
C CYS A 38 19.66 32.98 13.02
N PRO A 39 20.66 32.23 12.52
CA PRO A 39 21.36 32.73 11.35
C PRO A 39 21.52 31.68 10.25
N SER A 40 21.47 32.19 9.03
CA SER A 40 21.75 31.54 7.75
C SER A 40 23.15 30.92 7.71
N GLY A 41 23.22 29.65 7.29
CA GLY A 41 24.44 28.94 6.94
C GLY A 41 24.31 27.44 7.23
N HIS A 42 23.86 26.65 6.24
CA HIS A 42 23.92 25.20 6.36
C HIS A 42 25.36 24.72 6.09
N PRO A 43 26.06 24.10 7.07
CA PRO A 43 27.32 23.44 6.80
C PRO A 43 27.08 22.16 5.97
N PRO A 44 28.10 21.66 5.25
CA PRO A 44 28.02 20.39 4.53
C PRO A 44 27.62 19.26 5.50
N ARG A 45 26.63 18.46 5.12
CA ARG A 45 26.20 17.27 5.87
C ARG A 45 27.41 16.34 6.06
N SER A 46 27.79 16.10 7.30
CA SER A 46 28.73 15.03 7.64
C SER A 46 28.22 13.70 7.06
N PRO A 47 29.09 12.84 6.51
CA PRO A 47 28.68 11.53 6.02
C PRO A 47 28.02 10.76 7.17
N PRO A 48 26.91 10.03 6.91
CA PRO A 48 26.25 9.25 7.94
C PRO A 48 27.27 8.28 8.54
N ALA A 49 27.37 8.26 9.87
CA ALA A 49 28.19 7.30 10.59
C ALA A 49 27.85 5.90 10.06
N GLN A 50 28.87 5.18 9.57
CA GLN A 50 28.72 3.78 9.17
C GLN A 50 28.14 3.03 10.38
N MET A 51 26.85 2.69 10.28
CA MET A 51 26.21 1.83 11.28
C MET A 51 26.93 0.50 11.18
N SER A 52 27.84 0.27 12.13
CA SER A 52 28.39 -1.05 12.45
C SER A 52 27.27 -2.06 12.35
N SER A 53 27.43 -3.06 11.47
CA SER A 53 26.46 -4.14 11.27
C SER A 53 26.39 -4.92 12.58
N SER A 54 25.53 -4.47 13.50
CA SER A 54 25.20 -5.20 14.70
C SER A 54 24.67 -6.55 14.25
N ARG A 55 25.44 -7.61 14.45
CA ARG A 55 25.02 -8.98 14.17
C ARG A 55 23.65 -9.19 14.82
N GLU A 56 22.64 -9.47 14.02
CA GLU A 56 21.32 -9.81 14.54
C GLU A 56 21.45 -11.07 15.37
N VAL A 57 21.15 -10.97 16.66
CA VAL A 57 21.03 -12.15 17.53
C VAL A 57 19.71 -12.82 17.17
N PRO A 58 19.69 -14.10 16.77
CA PRO A 58 18.44 -14.81 16.51
C PRO A 58 17.55 -14.76 17.75
N LEU A 59 16.28 -14.33 17.59
CA LEU A 59 15.32 -14.44 18.68
C LEU A 59 15.05 -15.91 18.97
N GLY A 60 15.09 -16.29 20.25
CA GLY A 60 14.60 -17.59 20.67
C GLY A 60 13.11 -17.75 20.33
N GLN A 61 12.67 -18.99 20.10
CA GLN A 61 11.29 -19.32 19.72
C GLN A 61 10.24 -18.71 20.68
N ALA A 62 10.54 -18.65 21.98
CA ALA A 62 9.68 -18.02 22.98
C ALA A 62 9.46 -16.52 22.74
N ALA A 63 10.50 -15.79 22.33
CA ALA A 63 10.40 -14.36 22.01
C ALA A 63 9.58 -14.13 20.73
N VAL A 64 9.75 -15.00 19.71
CA VAL A 64 8.93 -14.95 18.48
C VAL A 64 7.45 -15.23 18.80
N ARG A 65 7.16 -16.20 19.68
CA ARG A 65 5.78 -16.50 20.13
C ARG A 65 5.16 -15.33 20.87
N SER A 66 5.91 -14.70 21.77
CA SER A 66 5.45 -13.49 22.48
C SER A 66 5.11 -12.37 21.49
N LEU A 67 5.99 -12.14 20.51
CA LEU A 67 5.79 -11.11 19.50
C LEU A 67 4.56 -11.40 18.64
N TYR A 68 4.38 -12.65 18.19
CA TYR A 68 3.19 -13.07 17.46
C TYR A 68 1.91 -12.76 18.23
N SER A 69 1.82 -13.17 19.49
CA SER A 69 0.64 -12.93 20.34
C SER A 69 0.34 -11.44 20.50
N GLU A 70 1.37 -10.60 20.70
CA GLU A 70 1.23 -9.16 20.81
C GLU A 70 0.70 -8.53 19.50
N GLN A 71 1.28 -8.89 18.36
CA GLN A 71 0.86 -8.38 17.06
C GLN A 71 -0.55 -8.86 16.68
N LYS A 72 -0.87 -10.12 16.98
CA LYS A 72 -2.21 -10.68 16.78
C LYS A 72 -3.25 -9.93 17.61
N ALA A 73 -2.99 -9.71 18.90
CA ALA A 73 -3.90 -8.97 19.77
C ALA A 73 -4.13 -7.53 19.29
N ARG A 74 -3.08 -6.83 18.86
CA ARG A 74 -3.19 -5.48 18.27
C ARG A 74 -4.03 -5.47 16.99
N ALA A 75 -3.81 -6.43 16.10
CA ALA A 75 -4.56 -6.54 14.86
C ALA A 75 -6.05 -6.85 15.11
N GLU A 76 -6.36 -7.71 16.09
CA GLU A 76 -7.73 -8.01 16.52
C GLU A 76 -8.42 -6.79 17.14
N GLU A 77 -7.73 -6.04 18.01
CA GLU A 77 -8.26 -4.81 18.59
C GLU A 77 -8.57 -3.76 17.50
N LYS A 78 -7.63 -3.58 16.55
CA LYS A 78 -7.82 -2.70 15.39
C LYS A 78 -9.01 -3.15 14.54
N GLY A 79 -9.14 -4.46 14.29
CA GLY A 79 -10.27 -5.05 13.57
C GLY A 79 -11.60 -4.82 14.28
N ALA A 80 -11.66 -5.03 15.59
CA ALA A 80 -12.85 -4.77 16.40
C ALA A 80 -13.24 -3.29 16.41
N ARG A 81 -12.25 -2.39 16.45
CA ARG A 81 -12.48 -0.94 16.34
C ARG A 81 -13.03 -0.55 14.97
N ALA A 82 -12.45 -1.08 13.89
CA ALA A 82 -12.93 -0.87 12.53
C ALA A 82 -14.36 -1.40 12.33
N ALA A 83 -14.67 -2.58 12.88
CA ALA A 83 -16.01 -3.17 12.83
C ALA A 83 -17.05 -2.29 13.56
N ARG A 84 -16.72 -1.77 14.76
CA ARG A 84 -17.59 -0.84 15.49
C ARG A 84 -17.82 0.47 14.73
N TYR A 85 -16.76 1.03 14.16
CA TYR A 85 -16.89 2.23 13.32
C TYR A 85 -17.78 1.96 12.10
N ARG A 86 -17.61 0.81 11.45
CA ARG A 86 -18.45 0.40 10.32
C ARG A 86 -19.91 0.29 10.71
N GLN A 87 -20.24 -0.40 11.81
CA GLN A 87 -21.62 -0.52 12.31
C GLN A 87 -22.25 0.85 12.58
N LEU A 88 -21.49 1.78 13.16
CA LEU A 88 -21.95 3.15 13.37
C LEU A 88 -22.21 3.88 12.04
N MET A 89 -21.30 3.75 11.07
CA MET A 89 -21.45 4.36 9.75
C MET A 89 -22.60 3.74 8.97
N ASP A 90 -22.81 2.43 9.04
CA ASP A 90 -23.95 1.74 8.40
C ASP A 90 -25.26 2.28 8.98
N ALA A 91 -25.36 2.41 10.31
CA ALA A 91 -26.54 2.96 10.96
C ALA A 91 -26.79 4.44 10.57
N LEU A 92 -25.72 5.24 10.50
CA LEU A 92 -25.80 6.66 10.13
C LEU A 92 -26.18 6.85 8.66
N MET A 93 -25.65 6.00 7.77
CA MET A 93 -25.82 6.09 6.32
C MET A 93 -27.02 5.27 5.81
N TRP A 94 -27.67 4.48 6.67
CA TRP A 94 -28.82 3.67 6.30
C TRP A 94 -29.92 4.44 5.54
N PRO A 95 -30.38 5.62 6.00
CA PRO A 95 -31.42 6.37 5.26
C PRO A 95 -30.97 6.78 3.86
N PHE A 96 -29.67 7.07 3.69
CA PHE A 96 -29.09 7.44 2.41
C PHE A 96 -29.09 6.25 1.45
N PHE A 97 -28.76 5.05 1.93
CA PHE A 97 -28.81 3.83 1.12
C PHE A 97 -30.22 3.43 0.71
N VAL A 98 -31.19 3.51 1.64
CA VAL A 98 -32.61 3.27 1.31
C VAL A 98 -33.09 4.23 0.22
N LEU A 99 -32.71 5.52 0.33
CA LEU A 99 -33.03 6.49 -0.70
C LEU A 99 -32.36 6.15 -2.03
N GLN A 100 -31.07 5.80 -2.02
CA GLN A 100 -30.32 5.38 -3.20
C GLN A 100 -30.98 4.19 -3.90
N ASP A 101 -31.39 3.16 -3.16
CA ASP A 101 -32.05 1.98 -3.71
C ASP A 101 -33.43 2.29 -4.30
N HIS A 102 -34.17 3.23 -3.70
CA HIS A 102 -35.49 3.65 -4.19
C HIS A 102 -35.46 4.59 -5.39
N VAL A 103 -34.46 5.47 -5.48
CA VAL A 103 -34.36 6.47 -6.56
C VAL A 103 -33.35 6.11 -7.64
N GLY A 104 -32.64 4.98 -7.51
CA GLY A 104 -31.59 4.55 -8.44
C GLY A 104 -30.37 5.47 -8.47
N TRP A 105 -30.19 6.32 -7.46
CA TRP A 105 -29.09 7.28 -7.43
C TRP A 105 -27.80 6.57 -7.04
N THR A 106 -26.79 6.63 -7.90
CA THR A 106 -25.45 6.10 -7.63
C THR A 106 -24.56 7.27 -7.19
N PRO A 107 -24.15 7.36 -5.91
CA PRO A 107 -23.14 8.32 -5.48
C PRO A 107 -21.90 8.18 -6.35
N ARG A 108 -21.47 9.28 -6.97
CA ARG A 108 -20.25 9.34 -7.75
C ARG A 108 -19.26 10.23 -7.02
N LEU A 109 -17.99 9.82 -7.02
CA LEU A 109 -16.96 10.75 -6.59
C LEU A 109 -16.76 11.81 -7.66
N GLN A 110 -16.46 13.03 -7.22
CA GLN A 110 -15.99 14.06 -8.14
C GLN A 110 -14.63 13.67 -8.75
N PRO A 111 -14.41 13.87 -10.06
CA PRO A 111 -13.11 13.61 -10.66
C PRO A 111 -12.07 14.53 -10.04
N HIS A 112 -10.87 13.98 -9.84
CA HIS A 112 -9.70 14.77 -9.53
C HIS A 112 -8.81 14.75 -10.76
N ASP A 113 -8.79 15.84 -11.51
CA ASP A 113 -8.05 15.88 -12.78
C ASP A 113 -6.54 16.04 -12.55
N ILE A 114 -5.93 14.98 -12.04
CA ILE A 114 -4.49 14.84 -11.85
C ILE A 114 -3.96 13.74 -12.76
N GLY A 115 -2.78 13.99 -13.33
CA GLY A 115 -2.16 13.11 -14.31
C GLY A 115 -1.28 12.02 -13.69
N VAL A 116 -0.65 11.26 -14.57
CA VAL A 116 0.47 10.38 -14.28
C VAL A 116 1.75 11.16 -14.60
N ILE A 117 2.75 11.12 -13.70
CA ILE A 117 4.07 11.68 -14.00
C ILE A 117 4.92 10.55 -14.59
N SER A 118 5.28 10.67 -15.86
CA SER A 118 6.17 9.73 -16.54
C SER A 118 7.61 10.25 -16.53
N LEU A 119 8.53 9.39 -16.14
CA LEU A 119 9.97 9.64 -16.04
C LEU A 119 10.73 8.55 -16.76
N GLU A 120 11.92 8.89 -17.27
CA GLU A 120 12.84 7.94 -17.88
C GLU A 120 13.91 7.54 -16.85
N ARG A 121 14.01 6.23 -16.57
CA ARG A 121 15.04 5.55 -15.75
C ARG A 121 15.08 5.86 -14.26
N GLU A 122 14.90 7.12 -13.86
CA GLU A 122 15.13 7.55 -12.49
C GLU A 122 13.91 8.26 -11.88
N LEU A 123 13.61 7.90 -10.63
CA LEU A 123 12.63 8.63 -9.81
C LEU A 123 13.25 9.96 -9.36
N THR A 124 12.49 11.04 -9.42
CA THR A 124 12.94 12.37 -8.96
C THR A 124 12.26 12.76 -7.65
N ALA A 125 12.91 13.64 -6.89
CA ALA A 125 12.36 14.19 -5.64
C ALA A 125 11.05 14.96 -5.87
N ASP A 126 10.95 15.72 -6.96
CA ASP A 126 9.73 16.46 -7.32
C ASP A 126 8.56 15.52 -7.60
N ALA A 127 8.76 14.51 -8.45
CA ALA A 127 7.70 13.56 -8.79
C ALA A 127 7.19 12.80 -7.57
N LEU A 128 8.11 12.31 -6.71
CA LEU A 128 7.73 11.66 -5.46
C LEU A 128 6.96 12.62 -4.55
N ALA A 129 7.44 13.85 -4.36
CA ALA A 129 6.77 14.81 -3.49
C ALA A 129 5.36 15.18 -4.00
N ARG A 130 5.17 15.30 -5.32
CA ARG A 130 3.87 15.52 -5.96
C ARG A 130 2.92 14.33 -5.76
N LEU A 131 3.43 13.10 -5.85
CA LEU A 131 2.65 11.89 -5.53
C LEU A 131 2.20 11.89 -4.06
N LEU A 132 3.11 12.15 -3.13
CA LEU A 132 2.84 12.15 -1.68
C LEU A 132 1.82 13.23 -1.27
N ARG A 133 1.76 14.35 -2.01
CA ARG A 133 0.78 15.44 -1.82
C ARG A 133 -0.52 15.25 -2.59
N HIS A 134 -0.70 14.14 -3.31
CA HIS A 134 -1.86 13.88 -4.16
C HIS A 134 -2.03 14.84 -5.35
N GLU A 135 -0.93 15.43 -5.83
CA GLU A 135 -0.88 16.27 -7.04
C GLU A 135 -0.65 15.45 -8.32
N ALA A 136 -0.36 14.16 -8.17
CA ALA A 136 -0.33 13.16 -9.23
C ALA A 136 -1.04 11.89 -8.74
N CYS A 137 -1.66 11.14 -9.65
CA CYS A 137 -2.33 9.89 -9.30
C CYS A 137 -1.37 8.69 -9.30
N ALA A 138 -0.30 8.78 -10.08
CA ALA A 138 0.76 7.80 -10.17
C ALA A 138 2.08 8.46 -10.62
N VAL A 139 3.19 7.78 -10.32
CA VAL A 139 4.49 8.04 -10.92
C VAL A 139 4.93 6.79 -11.66
N HIS A 140 5.29 6.92 -12.94
CA HIS A 140 5.76 5.85 -13.82
C HIS A 140 7.21 6.13 -14.19
N VAL A 141 8.13 5.29 -13.73
CA VAL A 141 9.55 5.35 -14.04
C VAL A 141 9.87 4.22 -15.02
N ARG A 142 10.12 4.58 -16.28
CA ARG A 142 10.37 3.63 -17.35
C ARG A 142 11.76 3.03 -17.26
N GLY A 143 11.88 1.72 -17.44
CA GLY A 143 13.17 1.03 -17.41
C GLY A 143 13.95 1.24 -16.11
N PHE A 144 13.24 1.28 -14.97
CA PHE A 144 13.84 1.35 -13.63
C PHE A 144 14.77 0.16 -13.36
N CYS A 145 14.37 -1.04 -13.78
CA CYS A 145 15.24 -2.21 -13.89
C CYS A 145 15.62 -2.43 -15.36
N SER A 146 16.89 -2.78 -15.60
CA SER A 146 17.32 -3.09 -16.96
C SER A 146 16.69 -4.41 -17.46
N PRO A 147 16.46 -4.57 -18.78
CA PRO A 147 15.91 -5.82 -19.33
C PRO A 147 16.70 -7.06 -18.92
N ARG A 148 18.04 -6.96 -18.91
CA ARG A 148 18.94 -8.05 -18.47
C ARG A 148 18.73 -8.45 -17.01
N VAL A 149 18.46 -7.48 -16.13
CA VAL A 149 18.16 -7.75 -14.71
C VAL A 149 16.79 -8.43 -14.61
N CYS A 150 15.79 -7.94 -15.35
CA CYS A 150 14.47 -8.57 -15.38
C CYS A 150 14.50 -10.02 -15.86
N GLU A 151 15.21 -10.32 -16.96
CA GLU A 151 15.40 -11.68 -17.46
C GLU A 151 16.03 -12.62 -16.41
N ARG A 152 17.03 -12.13 -15.66
CA ARG A 152 17.68 -12.91 -14.61
C ARG A 152 16.73 -13.16 -13.43
N ILE A 153 15.99 -12.15 -12.98
CA ILE A 153 14.98 -12.31 -11.93
C ILE A 153 13.91 -13.31 -12.38
N GLU A 154 13.38 -13.18 -13.60
CA GLU A 154 12.39 -14.09 -14.20
C GLU A 154 12.92 -15.52 -14.21
N ALA A 155 14.15 -15.75 -14.70
CA ALA A 155 14.77 -17.07 -14.76
C ALA A 155 14.95 -17.70 -13.37
N THR A 156 15.46 -16.94 -12.39
CA THR A 156 15.65 -17.41 -11.01
C THR A 156 14.33 -17.78 -10.36
N LEU A 157 13.31 -16.93 -10.47
CA LEU A 157 12.01 -17.16 -9.85
C LEU A 157 11.23 -18.29 -10.53
N SER A 158 11.35 -18.46 -11.85
CA SER A 158 10.66 -19.52 -12.60
C SER A 158 11.18 -20.92 -12.30
N GLN A 159 12.45 -21.05 -11.93
CA GLN A 159 13.06 -22.31 -11.51
C GLN A 159 12.80 -22.65 -10.04
N SER A 160 12.33 -21.67 -9.27
CA SER A 160 12.09 -21.84 -7.85
C SER A 160 10.70 -22.41 -7.57
N ALA A 161 10.61 -23.33 -6.61
CA ALA A 161 9.34 -23.70 -5.99
C ALA A 161 8.83 -22.62 -4.99
N ALA A 162 9.29 -21.37 -5.14
CA ALA A 162 9.04 -20.31 -4.15
C ALA A 162 7.64 -19.70 -4.26
N PHE A 163 6.93 -19.95 -5.36
CA PHE A 163 5.56 -19.45 -5.55
C PHE A 163 4.54 -20.34 -4.85
N ASN A 164 3.77 -19.72 -3.97
CA ASN A 164 2.59 -20.31 -3.35
C ASN A 164 1.34 -19.55 -3.80
N PRO A 165 0.19 -20.23 -4.00
CA PRO A 165 -1.08 -19.56 -4.27
C PRO A 165 -1.41 -18.56 -3.16
N TRP A 166 -1.85 -17.36 -3.54
CA TRP A 166 -2.34 -16.39 -2.56
C TRP A 166 -3.84 -16.62 -2.32
N GLU A 167 -4.22 -16.87 -1.07
CA GLU A 167 -5.62 -17.02 -0.69
C GLU A 167 -6.15 -15.72 -0.11
N ILE A 168 -6.88 -14.95 -0.93
CA ILE A 168 -7.54 -13.71 -0.50
C ILE A 168 -8.93 -14.08 0.06
N ASN A 169 -9.34 -13.43 1.15
CA ASN A 169 -10.67 -13.57 1.77
C ASN A 169 -11.02 -14.96 2.34
N ARG A 170 -10.16 -15.53 3.19
CA ARG A 170 -10.46 -16.74 4.00
C ARG A 170 -11.63 -16.60 5.00
N LYS A 171 -12.17 -15.40 5.20
CA LYS A 171 -13.30 -15.14 6.12
C LYS A 171 -14.65 -15.42 5.44
N GLY A 172 -14.93 -16.70 5.18
CA GLY A 172 -16.18 -17.20 4.60
C GLY A 172 -15.94 -18.57 3.95
N SER A 173 -16.86 -19.52 4.12
CA SER A 173 -16.67 -20.98 3.91
C SER A 173 -16.42 -21.47 2.46
N SER A 174 -15.94 -20.62 1.56
CA SER A 174 -15.38 -21.01 0.26
C SER A 174 -14.34 -19.97 -0.14
N GLY A 175 -13.09 -20.16 0.30
CA GLY A 175 -11.98 -19.31 -0.12
C GLY A 175 -11.95 -19.24 -1.64
N VAL A 176 -12.08 -18.04 -2.21
CA VAL A 176 -11.94 -17.86 -3.65
C VAL A 176 -10.44 -17.82 -3.92
N ARG A 177 -9.94 -18.82 -4.66
CA ARG A 177 -8.55 -18.85 -5.08
C ARG A 177 -8.25 -17.57 -5.86
N SER A 178 -7.26 -16.80 -5.41
CA SER A 178 -6.80 -15.62 -6.15
C SER A 178 -6.14 -16.04 -7.46
N GLU A 179 -6.19 -15.15 -8.47
CA GLU A 179 -5.41 -15.30 -9.71
C GLU A 179 -3.91 -15.03 -9.51
N VAL A 180 -3.49 -14.79 -8.26
CA VAL A 180 -2.14 -14.36 -7.89
C VAL A 180 -1.43 -15.47 -7.13
N ASP A 181 -0.28 -15.91 -7.64
CA ASP A 181 0.74 -16.61 -6.86
C ASP A 181 1.72 -15.60 -6.27
N LYS A 182 2.36 -15.91 -5.15
CA LYS A 182 3.34 -15.03 -4.49
C LYS A 182 4.52 -15.76 -3.89
N VAL A 183 5.62 -15.03 -3.68
CA VAL A 183 6.83 -15.53 -3.00
C VAL A 183 6.80 -15.17 -1.51
N GLY A 184 6.92 -16.20 -0.67
CA GLY A 184 6.91 -16.08 0.80
C GLY A 184 5.55 -15.68 1.39
N VAL A 185 5.54 -15.41 2.71
CA VAL A 185 4.36 -14.90 3.44
C VAL A 185 4.31 -13.38 3.33
N VAL A 186 3.11 -12.82 3.17
CA VAL A 186 2.91 -11.36 3.21
C VAL A 186 2.32 -10.94 4.56
N SER A 187 2.48 -9.68 4.94
CA SER A 187 2.00 -9.12 6.21
C SER A 187 0.54 -9.48 6.56
N GLY A 188 -0.34 -9.51 5.56
CA GLY A 188 -1.77 -9.84 5.72
C GLY A 188 -2.04 -11.27 6.18
N GLU A 189 -1.13 -12.20 5.91
CA GLU A 189 -1.24 -13.63 6.29
C GLU A 189 -0.34 -13.99 7.46
N ALA A 190 0.69 -13.16 7.74
CA ALA A 190 1.65 -13.41 8.81
C ALA A 190 0.95 -13.62 10.16
N LEU A 191 -0.24 -13.05 10.37
CA LEU A 191 -1.01 -13.21 11.59
C LEU A 191 -2.05 -14.33 11.55
N ASP A 192 -2.13 -15.14 10.49
CA ASP A 192 -3.06 -16.27 10.40
C ASP A 192 -2.67 -17.42 11.34
N SER A 193 -1.36 -17.68 11.45
CA SER A 193 -0.80 -18.69 12.35
C SER A 193 0.58 -18.29 12.85
N PHE A 194 1.03 -18.93 13.93
CA PHE A 194 2.39 -18.74 14.43
C PHE A 194 3.46 -19.13 13.38
N ASP A 195 3.23 -20.21 12.64
CA ASP A 195 4.19 -20.69 11.64
C ASP A 195 4.31 -19.69 10.47
N SER A 196 3.18 -19.13 10.01
CA SER A 196 3.19 -18.07 8.99
C SER A 196 3.92 -16.82 9.48
N PHE A 197 3.75 -16.48 10.77
CA PHE A 197 4.47 -15.35 11.37
C PHE A 197 5.97 -15.59 11.43
N ALA A 198 6.39 -16.80 11.82
CA ALA A 198 7.80 -17.17 11.87
C ALA A 198 8.43 -17.14 10.46
N GLU A 199 7.75 -17.72 9.47
CA GLU A 199 8.17 -17.67 8.06
C GLU A 199 8.26 -16.22 7.55
N TYR A 200 7.30 -15.36 7.90
CA TYR A 200 7.31 -13.94 7.54
C TYR A 200 8.54 -13.20 8.08
N LEU A 201 8.97 -13.51 9.30
CA LEU A 201 10.19 -12.92 9.89
C LEU A 201 11.45 -13.34 9.14
N ASP A 202 11.49 -14.58 8.65
CA ASP A 202 12.64 -15.13 7.92
C ASP A 202 12.62 -14.76 6.42
N ALA A 203 11.46 -14.34 5.88
CA ALA A 203 11.27 -14.02 4.47
C ALA A 203 12.17 -12.88 3.97
N ALA A 204 12.53 -11.92 4.84
CA ALA A 204 13.44 -10.84 4.49
C ALA A 204 14.81 -11.39 4.04
N LYS A 205 15.34 -12.36 4.80
CA LYS A 205 16.61 -13.01 4.51
C LYS A 205 16.50 -13.93 3.28
N ALA A 206 15.41 -14.68 3.17
CA ALA A 206 15.19 -15.59 2.05
C ALA A 206 15.18 -14.87 0.70
N LEU A 207 14.61 -13.66 0.64
CA LEU A 207 14.58 -12.89 -0.60
C LEU A 207 15.96 -12.36 -1.00
N ASP A 208 16.75 -11.88 -0.05
CA ASP A 208 18.12 -11.43 -0.29
C ASP A 208 19.04 -12.57 -0.73
N GLU A 209 18.84 -13.78 -0.20
CA GLU A 209 19.54 -14.99 -0.63
C GLU A 209 19.10 -15.44 -2.04
N LEU A 210 17.81 -15.33 -2.35
CA LEU A 210 17.25 -15.72 -3.65
C LEU A 210 17.67 -14.76 -4.77
N LEU A 211 17.73 -13.46 -4.49
CA LEU A 211 18.01 -12.41 -5.47
C LEU A 211 19.06 -11.41 -4.94
N PRO A 212 20.34 -11.79 -4.85
CA PRO A 212 21.34 -10.94 -4.23
C PRO A 212 21.73 -9.72 -5.07
N GLY A 213 22.07 -8.63 -4.39
CA GLY A 213 22.70 -7.45 -4.99
C GLY A 213 21.79 -6.71 -5.98
N GLU A 214 22.25 -6.55 -7.22
CA GLU A 214 21.51 -5.87 -8.29
C GLU A 214 20.22 -6.61 -8.71
N LEU A 215 20.06 -7.88 -8.31
CA LEU A 215 18.85 -8.65 -8.57
C LEU A 215 17.73 -8.37 -7.58
N ASN A 216 18.00 -7.67 -6.46
CA ASN A 216 16.97 -7.25 -5.52
C ASN A 216 16.43 -5.86 -5.91
N PRO A 217 15.29 -5.75 -6.63
CA PRO A 217 14.75 -4.46 -7.02
C PRO A 217 14.25 -3.63 -5.83
N PHE A 218 13.95 -4.26 -4.68
CA PHE A 218 13.50 -3.55 -3.49
C PHE A 218 14.63 -2.81 -2.79
N GLU A 219 15.84 -3.38 -2.79
CA GLU A 219 17.02 -2.69 -2.27
C GLU A 219 17.43 -1.51 -3.17
N GLN A 220 17.33 -1.67 -4.50
CA GLN A 220 17.48 -0.56 -5.44
C GLN A 220 16.45 0.53 -5.16
N LEU A 221 15.16 0.17 -5.05
CA LEU A 221 14.08 1.10 -4.77
C LEU A 221 14.28 1.83 -3.43
N ARG A 222 14.65 1.12 -2.37
CA ARG A 222 14.92 1.71 -1.06
C ARG A 222 16.03 2.76 -1.14
N LYS A 223 17.13 2.46 -1.84
CA LYS A 223 18.24 3.41 -2.07
C LYS A 223 17.78 4.63 -2.87
N THR A 224 16.98 4.41 -3.92
CA THR A 224 16.41 5.51 -4.72
C THR A 224 15.52 6.40 -3.86
N LEU A 225 14.59 5.82 -3.10
CA LEU A 225 13.70 6.56 -2.19
C LEU A 225 14.49 7.31 -1.11
N ASP A 226 15.55 6.70 -0.56
CA ASP A 226 16.43 7.33 0.42
C ASP A 226 17.15 8.57 -0.14
N ALA A 227 17.56 8.50 -1.41
CA ALA A 227 18.22 9.62 -2.08
C ALA A 227 17.27 10.78 -2.41
N VAL A 228 16.00 10.49 -2.77
CA VAL A 228 15.07 11.52 -3.27
C VAL A 228 14.10 12.05 -2.23
N HIS A 229 13.84 11.34 -1.14
CA HIS A 229 13.01 11.82 -0.04
C HIS A 229 13.86 12.56 1.01
N PRO A 230 13.54 13.81 1.39
CA PRO A 230 14.40 14.60 2.29
C PRO A 230 14.72 13.96 3.65
N GLN A 231 13.82 13.13 4.17
CA GLN A 231 13.99 12.40 5.42
C GLN A 231 14.52 10.97 5.24
N GLY A 232 14.80 10.56 3.99
CA GLY A 232 15.31 9.23 3.64
C GLY A 232 14.26 8.12 3.65
N CYS A 233 14.70 6.89 3.42
CA CYS A 233 13.85 5.70 3.35
C CYS A 233 14.47 4.53 4.13
N ARG A 234 13.68 3.90 5.00
CA ARG A 234 14.10 2.84 5.90
C ARG A 234 13.26 1.59 5.70
N VAL A 235 13.82 0.43 6.01
CA VAL A 235 13.03 -0.80 6.14
C VAL A 235 12.18 -0.68 7.40
N ASN A 236 10.89 -0.97 7.29
CA ASN A 236 10.02 -0.99 8.46
C ASN A 236 10.47 -2.09 9.44
N GLN A 237 10.14 -1.94 10.71
CA GLN A 237 10.53 -2.89 11.74
C GLN A 237 9.30 -3.30 12.54
N ILE A 238 9.10 -4.60 12.70
CA ILE A 238 8.01 -5.13 13.55
C ILE A 238 8.27 -4.78 15.00
N VAL A 239 9.53 -4.95 15.41
CA VAL A 239 10.12 -4.48 16.66
C VAL A 239 11.53 -4.00 16.37
N ARG A 240 12.06 -3.14 17.24
CA ARG A 240 13.40 -2.59 17.09
C ARG A 240 14.43 -3.68 16.79
N GLY A 241 15.12 -3.56 15.66
CA GLY A 241 16.14 -4.51 15.22
C GLY A 241 15.60 -5.78 14.56
N ARG A 242 14.32 -5.81 14.16
CA ARG A 242 13.75 -6.88 13.33
C ARG A 242 13.08 -6.27 12.09
N PRO A 243 13.79 -6.22 10.95
CA PRO A 243 13.24 -5.65 9.73
C PRO A 243 12.08 -6.52 9.21
N MET A 244 11.07 -5.86 8.64
CA MET A 244 10.06 -6.52 7.81
C MET A 244 10.68 -6.87 6.45
N PRO A 245 10.19 -7.91 5.76
CA PRO A 245 10.52 -8.13 4.36
C PRO A 245 10.21 -6.87 3.55
N GLN A 246 11.12 -6.49 2.65
CA GLN A 246 11.01 -5.23 1.90
C GLN A 246 10.01 -5.32 0.74
N GLY A 247 9.70 -6.52 0.27
CA GLY A 247 8.89 -6.75 -0.92
C GLY A 247 8.55 -8.23 -1.13
N THR A 248 7.62 -8.50 -2.02
CA THR A 248 7.26 -9.85 -2.48
C THR A 248 7.15 -9.86 -4.00
N PHE A 249 7.37 -11.01 -4.63
CA PHE A 249 7.06 -11.18 -6.05
C PHE A 249 5.70 -11.82 -6.21
N ARG A 250 4.95 -11.36 -7.21
CA ARG A 250 3.63 -11.84 -7.59
C ARG A 250 3.63 -12.30 -9.03
N ARG A 251 2.99 -13.43 -9.28
CA ARG A 251 2.80 -14.00 -10.62
C ARG A 251 1.31 -14.15 -10.90
N MET A 252 0.87 -13.64 -12.05
CA MET A 252 -0.53 -13.67 -12.48
C MET A 252 -0.63 -14.15 -13.93
N PHE A 253 -1.38 -15.23 -14.18
CA PHE A 253 -1.60 -15.76 -15.52
C PHE A 253 -2.84 -15.16 -16.22
N SER A 254 -3.75 -14.60 -15.44
CA SER A 254 -4.92 -13.88 -15.91
C SER A 254 -5.20 -12.68 -15.01
N SER A 255 -6.04 -11.78 -15.49
CA SER A 255 -6.70 -10.78 -14.65
C SER A 255 -8.16 -10.63 -15.08
N ALA A 256 -9.07 -10.64 -14.11
CA ALA A 256 -10.47 -10.31 -14.30
C ALA A 256 -10.76 -8.79 -14.35
N GLY A 257 -9.75 -7.93 -14.18
CA GLY A 257 -9.97 -6.48 -14.21
C GLY A 257 -10.57 -5.90 -12.93
N LEU A 258 -10.33 -6.48 -11.75
CA LEU A 258 -11.05 -6.08 -10.53
C LEU A 258 -10.59 -4.70 -10.03
N VAL A 259 -11.53 -3.74 -9.99
CA VAL A 259 -11.34 -2.43 -9.37
C VAL A 259 -11.34 -2.57 -7.85
N HIS A 260 -10.30 -2.05 -7.20
CA HIS A 260 -10.15 -2.03 -5.74
C HIS A 260 -9.22 -0.90 -5.28
N ALA A 261 -9.25 -0.61 -3.98
CA ALA A 261 -8.24 0.15 -3.26
C ALA A 261 -7.72 -0.74 -2.12
N ASP A 262 -6.40 -0.82 -1.91
CA ASP A 262 -5.88 -1.74 -0.90
C ASP A 262 -6.04 -1.22 0.53
N THR A 263 -6.09 0.10 0.68
CA THR A 263 -6.25 0.78 1.98
C THR A 263 -7.51 1.63 2.01
N GLY A 264 -7.80 2.24 3.16
CA GLY A 264 -8.95 3.12 3.30
C GLY A 264 -8.98 4.20 2.22
N SER A 265 -10.15 4.38 1.60
CA SER A 265 -10.34 5.26 0.45
C SER A 265 -10.39 6.75 0.80
N LEU A 266 -10.20 7.14 2.07
CA LEU A 266 -10.05 8.55 2.46
C LEU A 266 -8.55 8.91 2.48
N LEU A 267 -8.15 9.81 1.59
CA LEU A 267 -6.76 10.21 1.39
C LEU A 267 -6.37 11.37 2.29
N SER A 268 -5.10 11.39 2.70
CA SER A 268 -4.49 12.49 3.45
C SER A 268 -3.17 12.92 2.81
N ALA A 269 -2.92 14.22 2.76
CA ALA A 269 -1.64 14.79 2.33
C ALA A 269 -0.54 14.72 3.41
N SER A 270 -0.90 14.39 4.65
CA SER A 270 0.04 14.29 5.77
C SER A 270 0.42 12.86 6.13
N ALA A 271 -0.33 11.87 5.66
CA ALA A 271 -0.05 10.47 5.88
C ALA A 271 -0.73 9.61 4.82
N GLY A 272 -0.14 8.46 4.49
CA GLY A 272 -0.75 7.52 3.57
C GLY A 272 0.12 6.30 3.33
N GLU A 273 -0.50 5.27 2.76
CA GLU A 273 0.20 4.11 2.23
C GLU A 273 0.26 4.22 0.71
N PHE A 274 1.39 3.80 0.16
CA PHE A 274 1.66 3.80 -1.26
C PHE A 274 2.15 2.41 -1.64
N SER A 275 1.87 1.98 -2.86
CA SER A 275 2.40 0.75 -3.43
C SER A 275 3.43 1.13 -4.47
N ALA A 276 4.56 0.44 -4.46
CA ALA A 276 5.52 0.45 -5.55
C ALA A 276 5.55 -0.94 -6.18
N ASN A 277 5.32 -0.98 -7.50
CA ASN A 277 5.33 -2.19 -8.30
C ASN A 277 6.44 -2.10 -9.33
N VAL A 278 7.39 -3.02 -9.28
CA VAL A 278 8.44 -3.20 -10.28
C VAL A 278 8.04 -4.35 -11.19
N TYR A 279 7.86 -4.08 -12.48
CA TYR A 279 7.38 -5.06 -13.45
C TYR A 279 8.57 -5.80 -14.04
N ILE A 280 8.63 -7.11 -13.82
CA ILE A 280 9.73 -7.96 -14.28
C ILE A 280 9.37 -8.58 -15.63
N LYS A 281 8.14 -9.06 -15.74
CA LYS A 281 7.57 -9.62 -16.95
C LYS A 281 6.14 -9.13 -17.13
N THR A 282 5.79 -8.70 -18.32
CA THR A 282 4.46 -8.21 -18.68
C THR A 282 3.89 -9.00 -19.86
N PRO A 283 2.56 -9.24 -19.89
CA PRO A 283 1.91 -9.74 -21.08
C PRO A 283 1.90 -8.61 -22.12
N ARG A 284 2.61 -8.79 -23.24
CA ARG A 284 2.83 -7.74 -24.24
C ARG A 284 1.54 -7.07 -24.70
N GLY A 285 1.44 -5.74 -24.50
CA GLY A 285 0.30 -4.92 -24.93
C GLY A 285 -1.01 -5.22 -24.21
N LYS A 286 -0.96 -5.89 -23.05
CA LYS A 286 -2.13 -6.25 -22.23
C LYS A 286 -1.84 -5.89 -20.77
N GLY A 287 -2.88 -5.82 -19.95
CA GLY A 287 -2.72 -5.71 -18.50
C GLY A 287 -2.23 -4.34 -18.03
N ALA A 288 -2.59 -3.27 -18.75
CA ALA A 288 -2.30 -1.90 -18.33
C ALA A 288 -2.79 -1.62 -16.90
N LEU A 289 -2.09 -0.76 -16.16
CA LEU A 289 -2.55 -0.34 -14.83
C LEU A 289 -3.49 0.85 -15.02
N ASN A 290 -4.73 0.70 -14.58
CA ASN A 290 -5.72 1.77 -14.58
C ASN A 290 -5.83 2.34 -13.17
N VAL A 291 -5.63 3.65 -13.02
CA VAL A 291 -5.85 4.39 -11.77
C VAL A 291 -7.04 5.32 -11.95
N TYR A 292 -7.92 5.39 -10.94
CA TYR A 292 -9.13 6.20 -10.97
C TYR A 292 -8.99 7.42 -10.06
N PRO A 293 -8.45 8.55 -10.53
CA PRO A 293 -8.25 9.71 -9.69
C PRO A 293 -9.58 10.40 -9.38
N ALA A 294 -9.93 10.39 -8.11
CA ALA A 294 -11.12 11.03 -7.58
C ALA A 294 -10.80 11.88 -6.34
N GLN A 295 -11.71 12.80 -6.02
CA GLN A 295 -11.60 13.67 -4.84
C GLN A 295 -11.92 12.87 -3.57
N GLN A 296 -10.90 12.21 -3.03
CA GLN A 296 -11.03 11.29 -1.91
C GLN A 296 -10.59 11.90 -0.56
N TYR A 297 -10.58 13.24 -0.44
CA TYR A 297 -10.08 13.96 0.73
C TYR A 297 -11.11 14.93 1.33
N SER A 298 -12.28 15.08 0.69
CA SER A 298 -13.34 15.99 1.12
C SER A 298 -14.39 15.28 1.95
N LEU A 299 -14.86 15.94 3.02
CA LEU A 299 -15.97 15.45 3.84
C LEU A 299 -17.30 15.44 3.09
N ALA A 300 -17.45 16.28 2.06
CA ALA A 300 -18.64 16.27 1.20
C ALA A 300 -18.75 14.96 0.39
N GLU A 301 -17.60 14.33 0.11
CA GLU A 301 -17.52 13.07 -0.66
C GLU A 301 -17.69 11.84 0.24
N LEU A 302 -17.74 12.01 1.57
CA LEU A 302 -17.79 10.89 2.53
C LEU A 302 -18.91 9.87 2.24
N PRO A 303 -20.15 10.27 1.87
CA PRO A 303 -21.18 9.30 1.46
C PRO A 303 -20.77 8.43 0.28
N ALA A 304 -20.17 9.03 -0.76
CA ALA A 304 -19.72 8.31 -1.94
C ALA A 304 -18.52 7.41 -1.63
N ILE A 305 -17.53 7.92 -0.88
CA ILE A 305 -16.37 7.14 -0.41
C ILE A 305 -16.85 5.91 0.37
N TYR A 306 -17.82 6.09 1.28
CA TYR A 306 -18.34 5.00 2.08
C TYR A 306 -19.13 3.97 1.24
N ALA A 307 -19.97 4.43 0.31
CA ALA A 307 -20.69 3.55 -0.61
C ALA A 307 -19.73 2.70 -1.47
N LEU A 308 -18.65 3.30 -1.98
CA LEU A 308 -17.62 2.59 -2.73
C LEU A 308 -16.84 1.61 -1.87
N SER A 309 -16.50 1.99 -0.64
CA SER A 309 -15.85 1.09 0.31
C SER A 309 -16.72 -0.15 0.60
N ARG A 310 -18.05 0.00 0.68
CA ARG A 310 -18.96 -1.14 0.83
C ARG A 310 -19.03 -1.99 -0.43
N ALA A 311 -19.10 -1.38 -1.61
CA ALA A 311 -19.08 -2.12 -2.89
C ALA A 311 -17.79 -2.95 -3.02
N GLN A 312 -16.65 -2.40 -2.60
CA GLN A 312 -15.38 -3.12 -2.60
C GLN A 312 -15.37 -4.36 -1.71
N GLU A 313 -16.14 -4.42 -0.62
CA GLU A 313 -16.24 -5.64 0.20
C GLU A 313 -16.87 -6.80 -0.58
N GLY A 314 -17.71 -6.49 -1.56
CA GLY A 314 -18.27 -7.43 -2.52
C GLY A 314 -17.49 -7.52 -3.84
N ALA A 315 -16.23 -7.04 -3.91
CA ALA A 315 -15.48 -6.77 -5.15
C ALA A 315 -15.35 -7.94 -6.13
N TYR A 316 -15.60 -9.18 -5.73
CA TYR A 316 -15.60 -10.33 -6.65
C TYR A 316 -16.94 -10.52 -7.38
N SER A 317 -18.01 -9.84 -6.95
CA SER A 317 -19.31 -9.89 -7.62
C SER A 317 -19.35 -8.93 -8.81
N SER A 318 -19.97 -9.38 -9.90
CA SER A 318 -20.17 -8.57 -11.11
C SER A 318 -20.90 -7.26 -10.83
N ASN A 319 -21.94 -7.30 -9.99
CA ASN A 319 -22.73 -6.12 -9.62
C ASN A 319 -21.89 -5.07 -8.88
N ALA A 320 -21.03 -5.49 -7.96
CA ALA A 320 -20.13 -4.57 -7.25
C ALA A 320 -19.12 -3.92 -8.20
N GLN A 321 -18.53 -4.70 -9.12
CA GLN A 321 -17.58 -4.19 -10.10
C GLN A 321 -18.24 -3.23 -11.11
N GLU A 322 -19.46 -3.53 -11.55
CA GLU A 322 -20.24 -2.61 -12.38
C GLU A 322 -20.54 -1.30 -11.64
N TYR A 323 -20.93 -1.39 -10.36
CA TYR A 323 -21.15 -0.22 -9.52
C TYR A 323 -19.90 0.65 -9.40
N LEU A 324 -18.75 0.05 -9.05
CA LEU A 324 -17.47 0.75 -8.90
C LEU A 324 -17.10 1.48 -10.19
N ARG A 325 -17.17 0.82 -11.35
CA ARG A 325 -16.84 1.44 -12.64
C ARG A 325 -17.79 2.57 -13.03
N LYS A 326 -19.08 2.49 -12.69
CA LYS A 326 -20.04 3.58 -12.94
C LYS A 326 -19.84 4.78 -12.03
N ALA A 327 -19.33 4.55 -10.81
CA ALA A 327 -19.18 5.58 -9.80
C ALA A 327 -17.82 6.30 -9.84
N LEU A 328 -16.83 5.71 -10.52
CA LEU A 328 -15.51 6.29 -10.72
C LEU A 328 -15.48 7.09 -12.05
N PRO A 329 -15.28 8.41 -12.00
CA PRO A 329 -15.59 9.30 -13.13
C PRO A 329 -14.49 9.38 -14.20
N LEU A 330 -13.25 9.04 -13.86
CA LEU A 330 -12.08 9.24 -14.69
C LEU A 330 -11.13 8.05 -14.55
N LYS A 331 -10.62 7.56 -15.68
CA LYS A 331 -9.64 6.47 -15.75
C LYS A 331 -8.34 7.01 -16.37
N ARG A 332 -7.21 6.80 -15.69
CA ARG A 332 -5.86 7.05 -16.21
C ARG A 332 -5.18 5.70 -16.41
N SER A 333 -4.93 5.35 -17.66
CA SER A 333 -4.28 4.10 -18.05
C SER A 333 -2.77 4.32 -18.19
N ILE A 334 -2.00 3.38 -17.67
CA ILE A 334 -0.54 3.35 -17.75
C ILE A 334 -0.14 2.08 -18.48
N ASP A 335 0.39 2.24 -19.68
CA ASP A 335 1.03 1.14 -20.41
C ASP A 335 2.33 0.76 -19.70
N ILE A 336 2.52 -0.54 -19.52
CA ILE A 336 3.58 -1.08 -18.67
C ILE A 336 4.50 -1.94 -19.51
N GLU A 337 5.79 -1.76 -19.34
CA GLU A 337 6.82 -2.58 -19.96
C GLU A 337 7.68 -3.31 -18.91
N ASP A 338 8.44 -4.30 -19.37
CA ASP A 338 9.41 -5.01 -18.54
C ASP A 338 10.48 -4.02 -18.05
N GLY A 339 10.69 -3.97 -16.74
CA GLY A 339 11.63 -3.07 -16.07
C GLY A 339 11.00 -1.81 -15.47
N ASP A 340 9.73 -1.54 -15.74
CA ASP A 340 9.08 -0.33 -15.23
C ASP A 340 8.83 -0.37 -13.72
N LEU A 341 8.87 0.81 -13.09
CA LEU A 341 8.43 1.03 -11.72
C LEU A 341 7.20 1.94 -11.73
N ILE A 342 6.14 1.54 -11.04
CA ILE A 342 4.96 2.38 -10.83
C ILE A 342 4.69 2.56 -9.34
N LEU A 343 4.54 3.81 -8.91
CA LEU A 343 4.12 4.19 -7.57
C LEU A 343 2.70 4.77 -7.59
N ILE A 344 1.83 4.30 -6.71
CA ILE A 344 0.47 4.82 -6.50
C ILE A 344 0.15 4.95 -5.02
N ASN A 345 -0.76 5.86 -4.67
CA ASN A 345 -1.38 5.80 -3.34
C ASN A 345 -2.42 4.69 -3.31
N THR A 346 -2.36 3.83 -2.30
CA THR A 346 -3.16 2.59 -2.26
C THR A 346 -4.60 2.79 -1.79
N GLY A 347 -4.93 3.99 -1.31
CA GLY A 347 -6.32 4.40 -1.09
C GLY A 347 -7.04 4.78 -2.39
N ARG A 348 -6.32 4.96 -3.50
CA ARG A 348 -6.94 5.21 -4.82
C ARG A 348 -7.44 3.90 -5.42
N PHE A 349 -8.63 3.97 -6.01
CA PHE A 349 -9.13 2.86 -6.80
C PHE A 349 -8.25 2.64 -8.02
N HIS A 350 -7.93 1.38 -8.27
CA HIS A 350 -7.13 0.95 -9.41
C HIS A 350 -7.53 -0.47 -9.82
N GLU A 351 -7.16 -0.83 -11.04
CA GLU A 351 -7.29 -2.20 -11.56
C GLU A 351 -6.12 -2.50 -12.49
N VAL A 352 -5.84 -3.79 -12.66
CA VAL A 352 -5.03 -4.29 -13.77
C VAL A 352 -6.01 -4.61 -14.89
N GLU A 353 -5.82 -4.09 -16.09
CA GLU A 353 -6.70 -4.40 -17.22
C GLU A 353 -6.84 -5.91 -17.41
N ALA A 354 -8.04 -6.36 -17.79
CA ALA A 354 -8.30 -7.78 -17.95
C ALA A 354 -7.44 -8.40 -19.07
N TYR A 355 -6.90 -9.59 -18.80
CA TYR A 355 -6.17 -10.39 -19.79
C TYR A 355 -6.27 -11.88 -19.47
N SER A 356 -6.12 -12.72 -20.49
CA SER A 356 -6.26 -14.18 -20.40
C SER A 356 -5.09 -14.95 -21.01
N GLU A 357 -4.07 -14.25 -21.51
CA GLU A 357 -2.91 -14.86 -22.19
C GLU A 357 -1.61 -14.22 -21.72
N GLY A 358 -0.55 -15.02 -21.72
CA GLY A 358 0.75 -14.63 -21.16
C GLY A 358 0.72 -14.67 -19.64
N TYR A 359 1.71 -14.03 -19.01
CA TYR A 359 1.71 -13.87 -17.57
C TYR A 359 2.40 -12.57 -17.18
N ARG A 360 2.05 -12.09 -16.00
CA ARG A 360 2.67 -10.94 -15.36
C ARG A 360 3.49 -11.41 -14.17
N LEU A 361 4.74 -10.98 -14.09
CA LEU A 361 5.60 -11.11 -12.92
C LEU A 361 5.97 -9.71 -12.44
N SER A 362 5.66 -9.40 -11.19
CA SER A 362 5.97 -8.11 -10.60
C SER A 362 6.46 -8.24 -9.16
N GLY A 363 7.47 -7.46 -8.79
CA GLY A 363 7.80 -7.19 -7.40
C GLY A 363 6.88 -6.10 -6.84
N GLN A 364 6.29 -6.30 -5.67
CA GLN A 364 5.49 -5.31 -4.96
C GLN A 364 6.02 -5.06 -3.55
N CYS A 365 6.02 -3.79 -3.14
CA CYS A 365 6.15 -3.39 -1.74
C CYS A 365 5.18 -2.26 -1.39
N TRP A 366 4.96 -2.08 -0.09
CA TRP A 366 4.29 -0.92 0.51
C TRP A 366 5.32 0.12 0.94
N ILE A 367 4.89 1.38 0.91
CA ILE A 367 5.64 2.53 1.40
C ILE A 367 4.71 3.31 2.31
N SER A 368 5.03 3.34 3.60
CA SER A 368 4.33 4.17 4.57
C SER A 368 4.93 5.57 4.59
N TYR A 369 4.06 6.57 4.49
CA TYR A 369 4.42 7.97 4.53
C TYR A 369 3.74 8.67 5.71
N VAL A 370 4.52 9.43 6.45
CA VAL A 370 4.05 10.44 7.38
C VAL A 370 4.88 11.70 7.13
N LYS A 371 4.22 12.85 7.03
CA LYS A 371 4.89 14.13 6.77
C LYS A 371 6.01 14.35 7.79
N ASP A 372 7.15 14.85 7.29
CA ASP A 372 8.35 15.15 8.08
C ASP A 372 8.96 13.93 8.80
N ARG A 373 8.62 12.71 8.36
CA ARG A 373 9.24 11.45 8.79
C ARG A 373 9.92 10.75 7.61
N PRO A 374 10.86 9.82 7.86
CA PRO A 374 11.37 8.91 6.83
C PRO A 374 10.23 8.10 6.22
N LEU A 375 10.40 7.69 4.97
CA LEU A 375 9.56 6.64 4.37
C LEU A 375 9.93 5.29 4.97
N TYR A 376 8.94 4.39 5.04
CA TYR A 376 9.15 3.02 5.50
C TYR A 376 8.68 2.02 4.44
N ILE A 377 9.59 1.17 3.95
CA ILE A 377 9.30 0.11 2.98
C ILE A 377 9.04 -1.23 3.70
N TRP A 378 8.04 -1.99 3.24
CA TRP A 378 7.67 -3.31 3.78
C TRP A 378 6.74 -4.07 2.81
N VAL A 379 6.39 -5.33 3.13
CA VAL A 379 5.36 -6.10 2.40
C VAL A 379 4.40 -6.87 3.31
#